data_AF-A0A2N6F6K4-F1
#
_entry.id   AF-A0A2N6F6K4-F1
#
_cell.length_a   1.000
_cell.length_b   1.000
_cell.length_c   1.000
_cell.angle_alpha   90.00
_cell.angle_beta   90.00
_cell.angle_gamma   90.00
#
_symmetry.space_group_name_H-M   'P 1'
#
loop_
_entity.id
_entity.type
_entity.pdbx_description
1 polymer ?
#
loop_
_entity_poly.entity_id
_entity_poly.type
_entity_poly.pdbx_seq_one_letter_code
_entity_poly.pdbx_strand_id
1 'polypeptide(L)'
;MKEAYILDLPPDRMEGEVATVFFFEDDRPLHGSASLLDWRLNGALTDLLLAGKVTGKLGDTVIFQNNGKLDADWALFLGGGKRSRLSGAVWERLLRKGLKTCVKAGFDRIAFCLDSQRDASVAEIKAIAGHVLKDQGASSIECLFSFDTVPVLDFSETEKQQSLL
;
A
#
# COMPACT_ATOMS: atom_id res chain seq x y z
N MET A 1 22.87 -5.45 6.03
CA MET A 1 22.71 -4.01 5.75
C MET A 1 21.22 -3.73 5.61
N LYS A 2 20.76 -2.53 5.92
CA LYS A 2 19.37 -2.13 5.69
C LYS A 2 19.34 -1.12 4.57
N GLU A 3 18.62 -1.45 3.51
CA GLU A 3 18.61 -0.64 2.31
C GLU A 3 17.17 -0.26 1.96
N ALA A 4 17.00 1.00 1.55
CA ALA A 4 15.72 1.57 1.17
C ALA A 4 15.85 2.11 -0.24
N TYR A 5 15.08 1.56 -1.17
CA TYR A 5 15.06 2.00 -2.56
C TYR A 5 13.72 2.58 -2.89
N ILE A 6 13.69 3.70 -3.62
CA ILE A 6 12.46 4.26 -4.16
C ILE A 6 12.44 3.95 -5.64
N LEU A 7 11.38 3.28 -6.09
CA LEU A 7 11.18 2.86 -7.46
C LEU A 7 9.93 3.53 -8.03
N ASP A 8 10.00 3.94 -9.30
CA ASP A 8 8.84 4.40 -10.07
C ASP A 8 8.27 3.21 -10.85
N LEU A 9 7.73 2.26 -10.11
CA LEU A 9 7.10 1.04 -10.64
C LEU A 9 5.72 0.88 -10.01
N PRO A 10 4.71 0.45 -10.76
CA PRO A 10 3.40 0.16 -10.18
C PRO A 10 3.48 -1.06 -9.24
N PRO A 11 2.55 -1.20 -8.28
CA PRO A 11 2.54 -2.27 -7.29
C PRO A 11 2.71 -3.70 -7.85
N ASP A 12 2.15 -3.98 -9.04
CA ASP A 12 2.24 -5.30 -9.69
C ASP A 12 3.61 -5.61 -10.29
N ARG A 13 4.46 -4.58 -10.45
CA ARG A 13 5.83 -4.66 -10.98
C ARG A 13 6.91 -4.50 -9.92
N MET A 14 6.49 -4.33 -8.67
CA MET A 14 7.43 -4.30 -7.56
C MET A 14 7.99 -5.70 -7.36
N GLU A 15 9.31 -5.82 -7.51
CA GLU A 15 10.02 -7.02 -7.13
C GLU A 15 10.03 -7.20 -5.59
N GLY A 16 10.44 -8.38 -5.14
CA GLY A 16 10.55 -8.72 -3.72
C GLY A 16 9.71 -9.94 -3.36
N GLU A 17 9.84 -10.41 -2.13
CA GLU A 17 9.09 -11.57 -1.68
C GLU A 17 7.62 -11.21 -1.44
N VAL A 18 7.34 -9.93 -1.11
CA VAL A 18 5.98 -9.47 -0.84
C VAL A 18 5.75 -8.02 -1.28
N ALA A 19 4.66 -7.81 -2.03
CA ALA A 19 4.10 -6.50 -2.31
C ALA A 19 3.06 -6.14 -1.24
N THR A 20 3.33 -5.10 -0.46
CA THR A 20 2.56 -4.69 0.71
C THR A 20 1.82 -3.37 0.44
N VAL A 21 0.51 -3.37 0.64
CA VAL A 21 -0.38 -2.21 0.46
C VAL A 21 -1.25 -2.00 1.69
N PHE A 22 -1.74 -0.78 1.86
CA PHE A 22 -2.77 -0.46 2.86
C PHE A 22 -4.14 -0.30 2.20
N PHE A 23 -5.20 -0.74 2.89
CA PHE A 23 -6.58 -0.48 2.52
C PHE A 23 -7.37 0.05 3.72
N PHE A 24 -8.34 0.93 3.48
CA PHE A 24 -8.96 1.75 4.53
C PHE A 24 -10.43 1.46 4.71
N GLU A 25 -11.02 1.84 5.85
CA GLU A 25 -12.44 1.60 6.17
C GLU A 25 -13.40 2.42 5.31
N ASP A 26 -13.06 3.68 5.08
CA ASP A 26 -13.84 4.74 4.45
C ASP A 26 -13.45 4.99 2.99
N ASP A 27 -12.61 4.13 2.41
CA ASP A 27 -12.16 4.21 1.01
C ASP A 27 -12.88 3.14 0.18
N ARG A 28 -14.07 3.50 -0.34
CA ARG A 28 -14.94 2.59 -1.10
C ARG A 28 -15.40 3.26 -2.40
N PRO A 29 -15.26 2.60 -3.57
CA PRO A 29 -14.57 1.31 -3.80
C PRO A 29 -13.07 1.40 -3.45
N LEU A 30 -12.34 0.27 -3.50
CA LEU A 30 -10.88 0.30 -3.32
C LEU A 30 -10.26 1.25 -4.37
N HIS A 31 -9.28 2.05 -3.95
CA HIS A 31 -8.49 2.91 -4.84
C HIS A 31 -6.99 2.63 -4.72
N GLY A 32 -6.23 3.21 -5.66
CA GLY A 32 -4.77 3.24 -5.65
C GLY A 32 -4.09 1.87 -5.68
N SER A 33 -3.00 1.75 -4.93
CA SER A 33 -2.14 0.57 -4.93
C SER A 33 -2.90 -0.70 -4.53
N ALA A 34 -3.84 -0.59 -3.58
CA ALA A 34 -4.63 -1.72 -3.13
C ALA A 34 -5.63 -2.21 -4.19
N SER A 35 -6.24 -1.30 -4.96
CA SER A 35 -7.18 -1.70 -6.02
C SER A 35 -6.45 -2.38 -7.18
N LEU A 36 -5.24 -1.93 -7.52
CA LEU A 36 -4.43 -2.56 -8.57
C LEU A 36 -4.05 -3.99 -8.21
N LEU A 37 -3.54 -4.23 -7.00
CA LEU A 37 -3.19 -5.58 -6.55
C LEU A 37 -4.43 -6.47 -6.46
N ASP A 38 -5.55 -5.96 -5.93
CA ASP A 38 -6.80 -6.71 -5.88
C ASP A 38 -7.29 -7.10 -7.28
N TRP A 39 -7.23 -6.18 -8.25
CA TRP A 39 -7.58 -6.47 -9.64
C TRP A 39 -6.71 -7.58 -10.24
N ARG A 40 -5.39 -7.54 -10.00
CA ARG A 40 -4.49 -8.62 -10.43
C ARG A 40 -4.82 -9.94 -9.75
N LEU A 41 -5.29 -9.91 -8.52
CA LEU A 41 -5.74 -11.09 -7.77
C LEU A 41 -7.21 -11.47 -8.02
N ASN A 42 -7.81 -10.96 -9.10
CA ASN A 42 -9.19 -11.24 -9.52
C ASN A 42 -10.25 -10.83 -8.49
N GLY A 43 -10.02 -9.77 -7.72
CA GLY A 43 -11.00 -9.25 -6.75
C GLY A 43 -11.03 -10.01 -5.42
N ALA A 44 -10.03 -10.82 -5.11
CA ALA A 44 -10.02 -11.65 -3.92
C ALA A 44 -10.14 -10.86 -2.59
N LEU A 45 -9.55 -9.66 -2.50
CA LEU A 45 -9.76 -8.78 -1.36
C LEU A 45 -11.17 -8.19 -1.39
N THR A 46 -11.67 -7.78 -2.55
CA THR A 46 -13.05 -7.30 -2.71
C THR A 46 -14.07 -8.32 -2.24
N ASP A 47 -13.90 -9.61 -2.57
CA ASP A 47 -14.77 -10.69 -2.10
C ASP A 47 -14.77 -10.79 -0.56
N LEU A 48 -13.60 -10.67 0.08
CA LEU A 48 -13.50 -10.66 1.54
C LEU A 48 -14.16 -9.42 2.18
N LEU A 49 -14.07 -8.26 1.52
CA LEU A 49 -14.72 -7.02 1.94
C LEU A 49 -16.24 -7.15 1.86
N LEU A 50 -16.76 -7.66 0.73
CA LEU A 50 -18.20 -7.88 0.51
C LEU A 50 -18.77 -8.92 1.48
N ALA A 51 -17.99 -9.94 1.82
CA ALA A 51 -18.34 -10.94 2.82
C ALA A 51 -18.19 -10.44 4.29
N GLY A 52 -17.73 -9.21 4.50
CA GLY A 52 -17.49 -8.63 5.82
C GLY A 52 -16.41 -9.34 6.64
N LYS A 53 -15.52 -10.11 6.00
CA LYS A 53 -14.42 -10.82 6.66
C LYS A 53 -13.27 -9.90 7.04
N VAL A 54 -13.10 -8.84 6.26
CA VAL A 54 -12.23 -7.70 6.57
C VAL A 54 -12.97 -6.42 6.25
N THR A 55 -12.51 -5.32 6.82
CA THR A 55 -13.17 -4.01 6.73
C THR A 55 -12.22 -2.85 6.45
N GLY A 56 -10.90 -3.07 6.51
CA GLY A 56 -9.88 -2.02 6.42
C GLY A 56 -9.50 -1.43 7.77
N LYS A 57 -9.98 -2.01 8.86
CA LYS A 57 -9.65 -1.58 10.23
C LYS A 57 -8.19 -1.91 10.55
N LEU A 58 -7.61 -1.12 11.45
CA LEU A 58 -6.31 -1.45 12.03
C LEU A 58 -6.34 -2.87 12.60
N GLY A 59 -5.43 -3.71 12.12
CA GLY A 59 -5.34 -5.12 12.52
C GLY A 59 -5.86 -6.10 11.47
N ASP A 60 -6.66 -5.65 10.50
CA ASP A 60 -6.99 -6.48 9.35
C ASP A 60 -5.69 -6.78 8.59
N THR A 61 -5.47 -8.07 8.28
CA THR A 61 -4.28 -8.54 7.56
C THR A 61 -4.71 -9.66 6.66
N VAL A 62 -4.52 -9.49 5.35
CA VAL A 62 -4.85 -10.47 4.33
C VAL A 62 -3.61 -10.69 3.49
N ILE A 63 -3.27 -11.96 3.26
CA ILE A 63 -2.17 -12.33 2.40
C ILE A 63 -2.67 -13.27 1.32
N PHE A 64 -2.20 -13.04 0.09
CA PHE A 64 -2.49 -13.90 -1.05
C PHE A 64 -1.19 -14.31 -1.71
N GLN A 65 -1.11 -15.57 -2.09
CA GLN A 65 -0.05 -16.04 -2.96
C GLN A 65 -0.27 -15.48 -4.36
N ASN A 66 0.81 -15.08 -5.03
CA ASN A 66 0.76 -14.61 -6.41
C ASN A 66 0.11 -15.67 -7.32
N ASN A 67 -0.74 -15.20 -8.25
CA ASN A 67 -1.41 -16.02 -9.26
C ASN A 67 -0.75 -15.93 -10.65
N GLY A 68 0.51 -15.48 -10.70
CA GLY A 68 1.31 -15.28 -11.91
C GLY A 68 1.17 -13.90 -12.56
N LYS A 69 0.53 -12.93 -11.89
CA LYS A 69 0.29 -11.57 -12.42
C LYS A 69 1.03 -10.45 -11.67
N LEU A 70 1.78 -10.82 -10.63
CA LEU A 70 2.65 -9.94 -9.86
C LEU A 70 4.10 -10.36 -10.10
N ASP A 71 5.03 -9.43 -10.01
CA ASP A 71 6.47 -9.76 -10.01
C ASP A 71 6.95 -10.19 -8.60
N ALA A 72 6.20 -9.86 -7.54
CA ALA A 72 6.41 -10.37 -6.18
C ALA A 72 5.73 -11.73 -5.94
N ASP A 73 6.27 -12.54 -5.02
CA ASP A 73 5.71 -13.88 -4.70
C ASP A 73 4.38 -13.82 -3.92
N TRP A 74 4.20 -12.77 -3.12
CA TRP A 74 3.03 -12.56 -2.26
C TRP A 74 2.48 -11.14 -2.37
N ALA A 75 1.17 -11.00 -2.14
CA ALA A 75 0.53 -9.72 -1.90
C ALA A 75 -0.01 -9.66 -0.47
N LEU A 76 0.38 -8.61 0.26
CA LEU A 76 -0.04 -8.37 1.64
C LEU A 76 -0.88 -7.09 1.72
N PHE A 77 -2.13 -7.23 2.15
CA PHE A 77 -3.06 -6.14 2.38
C PHE A 77 -3.21 -5.90 3.88
N LEU A 78 -2.93 -4.67 4.31
CA LEU A 78 -3.00 -4.26 5.70
C LEU A 78 -4.09 -3.23 5.91
N GLY A 79 -4.94 -3.44 6.91
CA GLY A 79 -5.96 -2.46 7.27
C GLY A 79 -5.33 -1.20 7.87
N GLY A 80 -5.55 -0.05 7.22
CA GLY A 80 -5.01 1.25 7.60
C GLY A 80 -5.90 2.04 8.57
N GLY A 81 -7.09 1.53 8.88
CA GLY A 81 -8.13 2.26 9.62
C GLY A 81 -8.86 3.26 8.72
N LYS A 82 -9.22 4.41 9.26
CA LYS A 82 -9.87 5.48 8.49
C LYS A 82 -8.85 6.34 7.74
N ARG A 83 -8.95 6.40 6.42
CA ARG A 83 -8.15 7.24 5.53
C ARG A 83 -8.28 8.72 5.89
N SER A 84 -9.49 9.17 6.22
CA SER A 84 -9.77 10.54 6.71
C SER A 84 -9.00 10.94 7.98
N ARG A 85 -8.33 9.99 8.66
CA ARG A 85 -7.49 10.23 9.85
C ARG A 85 -6.01 10.09 9.57
N LEU A 86 -5.59 9.93 8.31
CA LEU A 86 -4.19 9.86 7.95
C LEU A 86 -3.48 11.19 8.24
N SER A 87 -2.26 11.06 8.74
CA SER A 87 -1.29 12.13 8.98
C SER A 87 0.09 11.49 8.98
N GLY A 88 1.17 12.28 8.93
CA GLY A 88 2.53 11.76 9.00
C GLY A 88 2.76 10.80 10.18
N ALA A 89 2.27 11.14 11.37
CA ALA A 89 2.39 10.29 12.56
C ALA A 89 1.57 8.98 12.47
N VAL A 90 0.46 8.99 11.74
CA VAL A 90 -0.31 7.76 11.48
C VAL A 90 0.41 6.91 10.45
N TRP A 91 0.94 7.51 9.37
CA TRP A 91 1.75 6.82 8.37
C TRP A 91 2.97 6.14 8.97
N GLU A 92 3.69 6.81 9.87
CA GLU A 92 4.82 6.21 10.58
C GLU A 92 4.40 4.96 11.36
N ARG A 93 3.27 5.02 12.06
CA ARG A 93 2.75 3.89 12.82
C ARG A 93 2.34 2.73 11.91
N LEU A 94 1.70 3.04 10.77
CA LEU A 94 1.30 2.06 9.77
C LEU A 94 2.53 1.36 9.17
N LEU A 95 3.54 2.12 8.75
CA LEU A 95 4.78 1.57 8.20
C LEU A 95 5.54 0.72 9.21
N ARG A 96 5.67 1.18 10.47
CA ARG A 96 6.28 0.39 11.56
C ARG A 96 5.54 -0.92 11.78
N LYS A 97 4.21 -0.86 11.77
CA LYS A 97 3.36 -2.04 11.96
C LYS A 97 3.48 -3.00 10.78
N GLY A 98 3.42 -2.49 9.55
CA GLY A 98 3.55 -3.29 8.33
C GLY A 98 4.90 -3.98 8.25
N LEU A 99 5.99 -3.24 8.46
CA LEU A 99 7.35 -3.81 8.47
C LEU A 99 7.48 -4.91 9.52
N LYS A 100 6.98 -4.68 10.73
CA LYS A 100 6.95 -5.70 11.79
C LYS A 100 6.13 -6.92 11.40
N THR A 101 5.02 -6.76 10.69
CA THR A 101 4.21 -7.87 10.18
C THR A 101 4.99 -8.67 9.13
N CYS A 102 5.62 -8.01 8.16
CA CYS A 102 6.38 -8.68 7.10
C CYS A 102 7.57 -9.47 7.67
N VAL A 103 8.35 -8.86 8.57
CA VAL A 103 9.49 -9.53 9.22
C VAL A 103 9.02 -10.74 10.04
N LYS A 104 7.89 -10.63 10.74
CA LYS A 104 7.32 -11.77 11.48
C LYS A 104 6.83 -12.89 10.56
N ALA A 105 6.43 -12.56 9.33
CA ALA A 105 6.07 -13.53 8.31
C ALA A 105 7.30 -14.18 7.65
N GLY A 106 8.51 -13.70 7.95
CA GLY A 106 9.77 -14.23 7.42
C GLY A 106 10.23 -13.58 6.12
N PHE A 107 9.67 -12.43 5.75
CA PHE A 107 10.11 -11.69 4.57
C PHE A 107 11.28 -10.77 4.90
N ASP A 108 12.32 -10.85 4.07
CA ASP A 108 13.54 -10.05 4.14
C ASP A 108 13.63 -9.02 3.00
N ARG A 109 12.93 -9.25 1.87
CA ARG A 109 12.83 -8.27 0.75
C ARG A 109 11.38 -7.84 0.54
N ILE A 110 11.04 -6.65 1.05
CA ILE A 110 9.67 -6.18 1.20
C ILE A 110 9.42 -4.96 0.30
N ALA A 111 8.40 -5.01 -0.55
CA ALA A 111 7.93 -3.86 -1.29
C ALA A 111 6.74 -3.19 -0.58
N PHE A 112 6.85 -1.92 -0.22
CA PHE A 112 5.73 -1.09 0.23
C PHE A 112 5.24 -0.21 -0.92
N CYS A 113 3.97 -0.37 -1.30
CA CYS A 113 3.33 0.41 -2.35
C CYS A 113 2.30 1.35 -1.71
N LEU A 114 2.57 2.66 -1.75
CA LEU A 114 1.89 3.66 -0.93
C LEU A 114 1.18 4.70 -1.81
N ASP A 115 -0.07 5.00 -1.46
CA ASP A 115 -0.84 6.05 -2.13
C ASP A 115 -0.45 7.43 -1.57
N SER A 116 0.56 8.08 -2.15
CA SER A 116 1.05 9.36 -1.63
C SER A 116 0.19 10.56 -2.01
N GLN A 117 -0.46 10.59 -3.18
CA GLN A 117 -1.00 11.85 -3.70
C GLN A 117 -2.23 12.41 -2.97
N ARG A 118 -2.89 11.64 -2.09
CA ARG A 118 -4.09 12.11 -1.37
C ARG A 118 -3.83 12.56 0.06
N ASP A 119 -2.79 12.05 0.72
CA ASP A 119 -2.75 12.06 2.19
C ASP A 119 -1.47 12.66 2.80
N ALA A 120 -0.33 12.63 2.09
CA ALA A 120 0.94 13.20 2.55
C ALA A 120 1.93 13.33 1.38
N SER A 121 2.81 14.33 1.41
CA SER A 121 3.78 14.49 0.32
C SER A 121 4.71 13.27 0.21
N VAL A 122 5.14 12.95 -1.02
CA VAL A 122 6.15 11.90 -1.26
C VAL A 122 7.40 12.12 -0.40
N ALA A 123 7.83 13.37 -0.20
CA ALA A 123 8.99 13.71 0.61
C ALA A 123 8.79 13.36 2.10
N GLU A 124 7.60 13.62 2.64
CA GLU A 124 7.24 13.29 4.03
C GLU A 124 7.23 11.78 4.25
N ILE A 125 6.56 11.03 3.37
CA ILE A 125 6.52 9.57 3.50
C ILE A 125 7.91 8.95 3.32
N LYS A 126 8.74 9.48 2.42
CA LYS A 126 10.15 9.07 2.30
C LYS A 126 10.94 9.27 3.60
N ALA A 127 10.76 10.42 4.26
CA ALA A 127 11.42 10.69 5.54
C ALA A 127 10.97 9.70 6.62
N ILE A 128 9.65 9.46 6.71
CA ILE A 128 9.06 8.49 7.62
C ILE A 128 9.62 7.09 7.36
N ALA A 129 9.58 6.61 6.12
CA ALA A 129 10.11 5.29 5.74
C ALA A 129 11.58 5.14 6.16
N GLY A 130 12.41 6.16 5.91
CA GLY A 130 13.80 6.19 6.33
C GLY A 130 13.98 6.09 7.85
N HIS A 131 13.10 6.71 8.64
CA HIS A 131 13.12 6.62 10.11
C HIS A 131 12.72 5.22 10.60
N VAL A 132 11.65 4.65 10.03
CA VAL A 132 11.14 3.32 10.41
C VAL A 132 12.18 2.21 10.21
N LEU A 133 12.98 2.29 9.15
CA LEU A 133 14.03 1.30 8.85
C LEU A 133 15.24 1.41 9.79
N LYS A 134 15.64 2.64 10.13
CA LYS A 134 16.76 2.88 11.07
C LYS A 134 16.51 2.23 12.42
N ASP A 135 15.27 2.28 12.90
CA ASP A 135 14.87 1.77 14.22
C ASP A 135 14.75 0.23 14.32
N GLN A 136 14.91 -0.52 13.23
CA GLN A 136 14.89 -1.99 13.30
C GLN A 136 16.18 -2.57 13.92
N GLY A 137 16.16 -3.84 14.34
CA GLY A 137 17.34 -4.54 14.85
C GLY A 137 18.38 -4.90 13.77
N ALA A 138 19.23 -5.90 14.06
CA ALA A 138 20.36 -6.31 13.22
C ALA A 138 20.00 -7.13 11.97
N SER A 139 18.71 -7.38 11.69
CA SER A 139 18.29 -8.13 10.50
C SER A 139 18.62 -7.38 9.20
N SER A 140 19.14 -8.09 8.20
CA SER A 140 19.35 -7.57 6.84
C SER A 140 18.01 -7.54 6.12
N ILE A 141 17.28 -6.44 6.26
CA ILE A 141 16.00 -6.23 5.59
C ILE A 141 16.21 -5.22 4.46
N GLU A 142 15.78 -5.60 3.27
CA GLU A 142 15.68 -4.72 2.10
C GLU A 142 14.23 -4.24 1.96
N CYS A 143 14.05 -2.94 1.83
CA CYS A 143 12.73 -2.35 1.59
C CYS A 143 12.71 -1.55 0.29
N LEU A 144 11.79 -1.91 -0.59
CA LEU A 144 11.49 -1.22 -1.82
C LEU A 144 10.24 -0.37 -1.58
N PHE A 145 10.24 0.88 -2.03
CA PHE A 145 9.09 1.79 -1.91
C PHE A 145 8.64 2.23 -3.29
N SER A 146 7.35 2.05 -3.55
CA SER A 146 6.67 2.70 -4.66
C SER A 146 5.61 3.64 -4.14
N PHE A 147 5.42 4.72 -4.88
CA PHE A 147 4.40 5.71 -4.64
C PHE A 147 3.53 5.80 -5.88
N ASP A 148 2.21 5.75 -5.72
CA ASP A 148 1.32 5.90 -6.87
C ASP A 148 1.64 7.21 -7.61
N THR A 149 2.13 7.08 -8.85
CA THR A 149 2.28 8.15 -9.83
C THR A 149 1.09 8.23 -10.76
N VAL A 150 0.14 7.28 -10.66
CA VAL A 150 -1.09 7.27 -11.45
C VAL A 150 -1.89 8.53 -11.11
N PRO A 151 -2.09 9.45 -12.08
CA PRO A 151 -2.97 10.59 -11.85
C PRO A 151 -4.35 10.02 -11.54
N VAL A 152 -4.91 10.38 -10.38
CA VAL A 152 -6.33 10.22 -10.13
C VAL A 152 -7.02 11.04 -11.23
N LEU A 153 -7.68 10.37 -12.17
CA LEU A 153 -8.63 11.05 -13.05
C LEU A 153 -9.76 11.52 -12.15
N ASP A 154 -9.71 12.79 -11.75
CA ASP A 154 -10.79 13.41 -11.02
C ASP A 154 -11.94 13.69 -12.00
N PHE A 155 -12.86 12.73 -12.08
CA PHE A 155 -14.05 12.86 -12.92
C PHE A 155 -15.03 13.93 -12.40
N SER A 156 -14.76 14.57 -11.25
CA SER A 156 -15.62 15.63 -10.71
C SER A 156 -15.45 16.99 -11.41
N GLU A 157 -14.37 17.20 -12.17
CA GLU A 157 -14.16 18.44 -12.94
C GLU A 157 -14.75 18.38 -14.36
N THR A 158 -15.10 17.20 -14.90
CA THR A 158 -15.49 17.06 -16.30
C THR A 158 -16.95 17.48 -16.59
N GLU A 159 -17.82 17.58 -15.57
CA GLU A 159 -19.23 18.00 -15.77
C GLU A 159 -19.42 19.52 -15.94
N LYS A 160 -18.44 20.36 -15.61
CA LYS A 160 -18.60 21.82 -15.77
C LYS A 160 -18.37 22.35 -17.18
N GLN A 161 -17.85 21.53 -18.10
CA GLN A 161 -17.47 21.98 -19.44
C GLN A 161 -18.43 21.55 -20.56
N GLN A 162 -19.51 20.81 -20.25
CA GLN A 162 -20.55 20.44 -21.23
C GLN A 162 -21.82 21.32 -21.18
N SER A 163 -21.84 22.40 -20.38
CA SER A 163 -22.96 23.35 -20.33
C SER A 163 -22.75 24.63 -21.17
N LEU A 164 -21.76 24.65 -22.07
CA LEU A 164 -21.42 25.81 -22.92
C LEU A 164 -21.34 25.47 -24.42
N LEU A 165 -22.13 24.51 -24.88
CA LEU A 165 -22.47 24.27 -26.29
C LEU A 165 -23.97 24.08 -26.43
#